data_AF-A0A8J3TC72-F1
#
_entry.id   AF-A0A8J3TC72-F1
#
_cell.length_a   1.000
_cell.length_b   1.000
_cell.length_c   1.000
_cell.angle_alpha   90.00
_cell.angle_beta   90.00
_cell.angle_gamma   90.00
#
_symmetry.space_group_name_H-M   'P 1'
#
loop_
_entity.id
_entity.type
_entity.pdbx_description
1 polymer ?
#
loop_
_entity_poly.entity_id
_entity_poly.type
_entity_poly.pdbx_seq_one_letter_code
_entity_poly.pdbx_strand_id
1 'polypeptide(L)'
;MGTVPARPARKRDARNRDARKVDPMPHQHWLRIVTGDAPTDAARVSGAACRSRAGLLAEWAARLRFPEYFGHNWDALADSLKDLTAAAPLTLVVDDAAQVLADEPPAQLRTLLAVLAEVAEAQPGTLDVILACGPGDEPELRERIAAAGAGR
;
A
#
# COMPACT_ATOMS: atom_id res chain seq x y z
N MET A 1 -58.16 0.70 -15.32
CA MET A 1 -56.99 1.18 -14.57
C MET A 1 -55.80 0.33 -14.99
N GLY A 2 -55.00 0.84 -15.91
CA GLY A 2 -53.82 0.14 -16.38
C GLY A 2 -52.86 1.16 -16.97
N THR A 3 -51.63 1.15 -16.51
CA THR A 3 -50.43 1.56 -17.26
C THR A 3 -49.21 0.96 -16.58
N VAL A 4 -48.33 0.44 -17.42
CA VAL A 4 -47.09 -0.29 -17.15
C VAL A 4 -45.91 0.73 -17.05
N PRO A 5 -44.63 0.32 -17.12
CA PRO A 5 -43.60 0.51 -16.11
C PRO A 5 -42.69 1.72 -16.40
N ALA A 6 -41.74 2.01 -15.51
CA ALA A 6 -40.65 2.95 -15.81
C ALA A 6 -39.28 2.38 -15.41
N ARG A 7 -38.52 1.95 -16.43
CA ARG A 7 -37.05 2.04 -16.46
C ARG A 7 -36.73 3.03 -17.58
N PRO A 8 -35.83 4.00 -17.40
CA PRO A 8 -34.51 3.80 -18.02
C PRO A 8 -33.34 4.41 -17.24
N ALA A 9 -32.16 3.89 -17.62
CA ALA A 9 -30.83 4.31 -17.22
C ALA A 9 -30.58 5.82 -17.36
N ARG A 10 -29.75 6.38 -16.46
CA ARG A 10 -29.09 7.67 -16.69
C ARG A 10 -27.58 7.50 -16.73
N LYS A 11 -27.08 7.67 -17.95
CA LYS A 11 -25.73 8.05 -18.32
C LYS A 11 -25.27 9.24 -17.47
N ARG A 12 -23.98 9.26 -17.12
CA ARG A 12 -23.33 10.45 -16.59
C ARG A 12 -21.98 10.62 -17.30
N ASP A 13 -22.06 11.13 -18.52
CA ASP A 13 -20.94 11.78 -19.20
C ASP A 13 -21.05 13.28 -18.93
N ALA A 14 -20.07 13.84 -18.21
CA ALA A 14 -19.66 15.24 -18.18
C ALA A 14 -18.78 15.45 -16.94
N ARG A 15 -17.65 16.13 -16.95
CA ARG A 15 -16.83 16.74 -18.00
C ARG A 15 -15.59 17.19 -17.23
N ASN A 16 -14.43 16.86 -17.77
CA ASN A 16 -13.11 17.22 -17.25
C ASN A 16 -12.87 18.74 -17.27
N ARG A 17 -11.88 19.18 -16.45
CA ARG A 17 -11.30 20.52 -16.24
C ARG A 17 -12.05 21.35 -15.17
N ASP A 18 -11.42 21.85 -14.10
CA ASP A 18 -10.13 22.53 -13.99
C ASP A 18 -9.57 22.47 -12.54
N ALA A 19 -8.27 22.71 -12.41
CA ALA A 19 -7.50 22.81 -11.15
C ALA A 19 -7.52 21.52 -10.31
N ARG A 20 -6.49 20.67 -10.49
CA ARG A 20 -6.29 19.39 -9.78
C ARG A 20 -6.01 19.64 -8.28
N LYS A 21 -7.01 20.14 -7.55
CA LYS A 21 -7.22 19.86 -6.13
C LYS A 21 -7.05 18.35 -6.03
N VAL A 22 -5.99 17.92 -5.38
CA VAL A 22 -5.85 16.54 -4.92
C VAL A 22 -6.97 16.37 -3.90
N ASP A 23 -8.17 16.06 -4.39
CA ASP A 23 -9.28 15.65 -3.55
C ASP A 23 -8.80 14.39 -2.81
N PRO A 24 -8.87 14.36 -1.47
CA PRO A 24 -8.41 13.20 -0.71
C PRO A 24 -9.30 12.00 -1.07
N MET A 25 -8.72 11.01 -1.76
CA MET A 25 -9.40 9.76 -2.07
C MET A 25 -9.87 9.10 -0.76
N PRO A 26 -11.18 8.88 -0.56
CA PRO A 26 -11.76 8.60 0.76
C PRO A 26 -11.54 7.17 1.31
N HIS A 27 -10.47 6.47 0.91
CA HIS A 27 -10.17 5.09 1.36
C HIS A 27 -8.67 4.76 1.56
N GLN A 28 -7.74 5.71 1.42
CA GLN A 28 -6.30 5.47 1.66
C GLN A 28 -5.84 5.90 3.06
N HIS A 29 -6.60 5.57 4.10
CA HIS A 29 -6.17 5.87 5.48
C HIS A 29 -5.03 4.96 5.95
N TRP A 30 -4.89 3.79 5.33
CA TRP A 30 -3.90 2.78 5.67
C TRP A 30 -2.50 3.05 5.09
N LEU A 31 -2.35 3.97 4.13
CA LEU A 31 -1.05 4.28 3.51
C LEU A 31 -0.75 5.78 3.61
N ARG A 32 0.36 6.12 4.27
CA ARG A 32 0.83 7.51 4.40
C ARG A 32 2.27 7.62 3.96
N ILE A 33 2.61 8.71 3.27
CA ILE A 33 4.00 9.04 2.91
C ILE A 33 4.44 10.18 3.82
N VAL A 34 5.58 10.02 4.48
CA VAL A 34 6.17 11.03 5.35
C VAL A 34 7.60 11.34 4.90
N THR A 35 7.96 12.62 4.93
CA THR A 35 9.33 13.08 4.66
C THR A 35 9.92 13.61 5.96
N GLY A 36 10.54 12.74 6.76
CA GLY A 36 11.15 13.13 8.03
C GLY A 36 10.97 12.10 9.16
N ASP A 37 10.70 12.61 10.36
CA ASP A 37 10.66 11.81 11.60
C ASP A 37 9.44 10.88 11.61
N ALA A 38 9.70 9.60 11.37
CA ALA A 38 8.71 8.56 11.49
C ALA A 38 8.60 8.10 12.96
N PRO A 39 7.41 7.68 13.43
CA PRO A 39 7.23 7.27 14.82
C PRO A 39 8.17 6.14 15.20
N THR A 40 8.91 6.31 16.30
CA THR A 40 9.88 5.33 16.81
C THR A 40 9.26 4.10 17.45
N ASP A 41 7.97 4.14 17.78
CA ASP A 41 7.24 3.05 18.46
C ASP A 41 6.68 1.99 17.48
N ALA A 42 6.87 2.19 16.17
CA ALA A 42 6.35 1.31 15.12
C ALA A 42 7.39 0.30 14.61
N ALA A 43 6.93 -0.78 13.98
CA ALA A 43 7.81 -1.74 13.32
C ALA A 43 8.51 -1.05 12.13
N ARG A 44 9.84 -0.92 12.18
CA ARG A 44 10.63 -0.27 11.13
C ARG A 44 11.35 -1.29 10.26
N VAL A 45 11.19 -1.16 8.94
CA VAL A 45 11.93 -1.90 7.92
C VAL A 45 12.74 -0.92 7.09
N SER A 46 13.95 -1.30 6.68
CA SER A 46 14.79 -0.46 5.83
C SER A 46 14.52 -0.75 4.35
N GLY A 47 14.14 0.27 3.59
CA GLY A 47 13.95 0.20 2.15
C GLY A 47 15.23 -0.20 1.42
N ALA A 48 16.40 0.19 1.93
CA ALA A 48 17.70 -0.22 1.40
C ALA A 48 17.95 -1.72 1.50
N ALA A 49 17.40 -2.39 2.52
CA ALA A 49 17.44 -3.85 2.64
C ALA A 49 16.29 -4.54 1.86
N CYS A 50 15.27 -3.77 1.46
CA CYS A 50 14.12 -4.20 0.68
C CYS A 50 14.26 -3.92 -0.84
N ARG A 51 15.48 -3.76 -1.36
CA ARG A 51 15.74 -3.42 -2.77
C ARG A 51 15.30 -4.47 -3.78
N SER A 52 15.23 -5.73 -3.36
CA SER A 52 14.74 -6.85 -4.17
C SER A 52 13.60 -7.56 -3.45
N ARG A 53 12.74 -8.28 -4.19
CA ARG A 53 11.62 -9.04 -3.60
C ARG A 53 12.08 -9.96 -2.46
N ALA A 54 13.16 -10.71 -2.68
CA ALA A 54 13.68 -11.63 -1.68
C ALA A 54 14.17 -10.89 -0.42
N GLY A 55 14.88 -9.77 -0.58
CA GLY A 55 15.35 -8.94 0.53
C GLY A 55 14.20 -8.34 1.32
N LEU A 56 13.17 -7.84 0.62
CA LEU A 56 11.95 -7.33 1.25
C LEU A 56 11.28 -8.39 2.11
N LEU A 57 11.04 -9.57 1.54
CA LEU A 57 10.35 -10.66 2.23
C LEU A 57 11.16 -11.14 3.44
N ALA A 58 12.49 -11.22 3.32
CA ALA A 58 13.36 -11.61 4.43
C ALA A 58 13.40 -10.56 5.56
N GLU A 59 13.55 -9.27 5.22
CA GLU A 59 13.56 -8.19 6.20
C GLU A 59 12.23 -8.09 6.94
N TRP A 60 11.12 -8.17 6.22
CA TRP A 60 9.80 -8.10 6.82
C TRP A 60 9.54 -9.31 7.70
N ALA A 61 9.93 -10.51 7.28
CA ALA A 61 9.86 -11.69 8.12
C ALA A 61 10.68 -11.55 9.41
N ALA A 62 11.89 -11.02 9.32
CA ALA A 62 12.74 -10.80 10.50
C ALA A 62 12.15 -9.74 11.45
N ARG A 63 11.68 -8.60 10.91
CA ARG A 63 11.18 -7.47 11.70
C ARG A 63 9.80 -7.74 12.31
N LEU A 64 8.92 -8.40 11.56
CA LEU A 64 7.59 -8.78 12.00
C LEU A 64 7.59 -10.12 12.77
N ARG A 65 8.75 -10.76 12.90
CA ARG A 65 8.95 -12.06 13.56
C ARG A 65 8.02 -13.14 13.01
N PHE A 66 7.93 -13.22 11.68
CA PHE A 66 7.19 -14.30 11.03
C PHE A 66 7.80 -15.67 11.37
N PRO A 67 6.97 -16.72 11.35
CA PRO A 67 7.44 -18.08 11.62
C PRO A 67 8.51 -18.53 10.62
N GLU A 68 9.39 -19.45 11.06
CA GLU A 68 10.52 -19.96 10.28
C GLU A 68 10.11 -20.69 8.99
N TYR A 69 8.86 -21.16 8.91
CA TYR A 69 8.27 -21.79 7.73
C TYR A 69 7.67 -20.78 6.73
N PHE A 70 7.93 -19.49 6.89
CA PHE A 70 7.44 -18.44 5.99
C PHE A 70 7.80 -18.76 4.53
N GLY A 71 6.79 -18.84 3.66
CA GLY A 71 6.96 -19.32 2.29
C GLY A 71 7.67 -18.36 1.32
N HIS A 72 8.20 -17.24 1.80
CA HIS A 72 8.91 -16.22 1.01
C HIS A 72 8.22 -15.87 -0.32
N ASN A 73 6.90 -15.69 -0.27
CA ASN A 73 6.08 -15.31 -1.41
C ASN A 73 5.03 -14.24 -1.03
N TRP A 74 4.42 -13.61 -2.03
CA TRP A 74 3.46 -12.52 -1.83
C TRP A 74 2.18 -12.96 -1.09
N ASP A 75 1.74 -14.19 -1.34
CA ASP A 75 0.53 -14.75 -0.73
C ASP A 75 0.76 -15.08 0.75
N ALA A 76 1.90 -15.70 1.08
CA ALA A 76 2.34 -15.94 2.44
C ALA A 76 2.56 -14.64 3.22
N LEU A 77 3.04 -13.59 2.55
CA LEU A 77 3.12 -12.25 3.15
C LEU A 77 1.73 -11.72 3.49
N ALA A 78 0.78 -11.80 2.56
CA ALA A 78 -0.59 -11.37 2.78
C ALA A 78 -1.24 -12.11 3.95
N ASP A 79 -1.10 -13.44 4.00
CA ASP A 79 -1.65 -14.30 5.03
C ASP A 79 -1.04 -14.00 6.40
N SER A 80 0.29 -13.89 6.48
CA SER A 80 1.00 -13.56 7.72
C SER A 80 0.66 -12.16 8.23
N LEU A 81 0.50 -11.18 7.32
CA LEU A 81 0.05 -9.84 7.69
C LEU A 81 -1.40 -9.85 8.20
N LYS A 82 -2.30 -10.60 7.56
CA LYS A 82 -3.69 -10.75 8.03
C LYS A 82 -3.75 -11.34 9.44
N ASP A 83 -2.95 -12.37 9.72
CA ASP A 83 -2.89 -12.99 11.03
C ASP A 83 -2.36 -12.01 12.09
N LEU A 84 -1.29 -11.28 11.77
CA LEU A 84 -0.76 -10.22 12.66
C LEU A 84 -1.79 -9.12 12.92
N THR A 85 -2.42 -8.58 11.87
CA THR A 85 -3.40 -7.49 12.00
C THR A 85 -4.69 -7.94 12.68
N ALA A 86 -5.00 -9.24 12.63
CA ALA A 86 -6.11 -9.85 13.38
C ALA A 86 -5.79 -9.99 14.87
N ALA A 87 -4.52 -10.21 15.23
CA ALA A 87 -4.09 -10.26 16.61
C ALA A 87 -4.00 -8.86 17.25
N ALA A 88 -3.44 -7.89 16.54
CA ALA A 88 -3.29 -6.51 17.01
C ALA A 88 -3.13 -5.51 15.84
N PRO A 89 -3.49 -4.23 16.02
CA PRO A 89 -3.20 -3.21 15.03
C PRO A 89 -1.68 -3.11 14.78
N LEU A 90 -1.27 -3.20 13.52
CA LEU A 90 0.10 -3.15 13.05
C LEU A 90 0.38 -1.81 12.37
N THR A 91 1.36 -1.08 12.89
CA THR A 91 1.94 0.08 12.22
C THR A 91 3.32 -0.28 11.69
N LEU A 92 3.46 -0.26 10.37
CA LEU A 92 4.70 -0.56 9.65
C LEU A 92 5.27 0.71 9.04
N VAL A 93 6.49 1.06 9.44
CA VAL A 93 7.25 2.18 8.88
C VAL A 93 8.33 1.62 7.97
N VAL A 94 8.29 2.04 6.71
CA VAL A 94 9.28 1.71 5.70
C VAL A 94 10.20 2.91 5.55
N ASP A 95 11.41 2.80 6.07
CA ASP A 95 12.46 3.82 5.86
C ASP A 95 13.03 3.72 4.45
N ASP A 96 13.64 4.79 3.94
CA ASP A 96 14.16 4.84 2.56
C ASP A 96 13.19 4.23 1.52
N ALA A 97 11.89 4.53 1.61
CA ALA A 97 10.86 3.83 0.84
C ALA A 97 11.06 3.91 -0.68
N ALA A 98 11.81 4.89 -1.17
CA ALA A 98 12.23 4.97 -2.57
C ALA A 98 13.15 3.82 -2.99
N GLN A 99 13.92 3.26 -2.08
CA GLN A 99 14.80 2.12 -2.36
C GLN A 99 14.07 0.77 -2.36
N VAL A 100 12.83 0.73 -1.87
CA VAL A 100 12.01 -0.49 -1.90
C VAL A 100 11.81 -0.93 -3.35
N LEU A 101 12.18 -2.18 -3.63
CA LEU A 101 12.06 -2.79 -4.95
C LEU A 101 12.74 -1.95 -6.05
N ALA A 102 13.79 -1.19 -5.72
CA ALA A 102 14.51 -0.37 -6.69
C ALA A 102 15.24 -1.20 -7.75
N ASP A 103 15.64 -2.44 -7.43
CA ASP A 103 16.24 -3.39 -8.38
C ASP A 103 15.20 -4.20 -9.17
N GLU A 104 13.92 -4.09 -8.81
CA GLU A 104 12.84 -4.91 -9.35
C GLU A 104 11.93 -4.11 -10.28
N PRO A 105 11.23 -4.77 -11.22
CA PRO A 105 10.29 -4.09 -12.10
C PRO A 105 9.14 -3.44 -11.32
N PRO A 106 8.55 -2.34 -11.81
CA PRO A 106 7.48 -1.60 -11.13
C PRO A 106 6.23 -2.45 -10.87
N ALA A 107 6.05 -3.54 -11.62
CA ALA A 107 5.00 -4.53 -11.38
C ALA A 107 5.10 -5.18 -9.99
N GLN A 108 6.30 -5.36 -9.43
CA GLN A 108 6.50 -5.95 -8.11
C GLN A 108 6.02 -5.01 -7.00
N LEU A 109 6.30 -3.70 -7.14
CA LEU A 109 5.79 -2.68 -6.22
C LEU A 109 4.26 -2.64 -6.28
N ARG A 110 3.68 -2.76 -7.48
CA ARG A 110 2.23 -2.89 -7.64
C ARG A 110 1.67 -4.12 -6.92
N THR A 111 2.31 -5.28 -7.04
CA THR A 111 1.89 -6.48 -6.33
C THR A 111 1.97 -6.31 -4.81
N LEU A 112 3.05 -5.72 -4.30
CA LEU A 112 3.18 -5.39 -2.87
C LEU A 112 2.03 -4.48 -2.39
N LEU A 113 1.77 -3.39 -3.12
CA LEU A 113 0.69 -2.46 -2.77
C LEU A 113 -0.69 -3.13 -2.84
N ALA A 114 -0.92 -4.01 -3.81
CA ALA A 114 -2.16 -4.77 -3.91
C ALA A 114 -2.34 -5.74 -2.72
N VAL A 115 -1.27 -6.42 -2.31
CA VAL A 115 -1.29 -7.29 -1.12
C VAL A 115 -1.61 -6.48 0.14
N LEU A 116 -0.94 -5.35 0.35
CA LEU A 116 -1.20 -4.49 1.52
C LEU A 116 -2.62 -3.93 1.51
N ALA A 117 -3.10 -3.51 0.34
CA ALA A 117 -4.48 -3.03 0.18
C ALA A 117 -5.48 -4.14 0.54
N GLU A 118 -5.27 -5.37 0.08
CA GLU A 118 -6.15 -6.50 0.39
C GLU A 118 -6.22 -6.76 1.91
N VAL A 119 -5.08 -6.69 2.61
CA VAL A 119 -5.05 -6.85 4.07
C VAL A 119 -5.79 -5.71 4.76
N ALA A 120 -5.55 -4.46 4.34
CA ALA A 120 -6.19 -3.27 4.89
C ALA A 120 -7.71 -3.23 4.60
N GLU A 121 -8.14 -3.71 3.44
CA GLU A 121 -9.56 -3.82 3.08
C GLU A 121 -10.25 -4.97 3.83
N ALA A 122 -9.54 -6.08 4.07
CA ALA A 122 -10.04 -7.18 4.87
C ALA A 122 -10.25 -6.76 6.34
N GLN A 123 -9.36 -5.91 6.87
CA GLN A 123 -9.39 -5.45 8.25
C GLN A 123 -9.13 -3.93 8.34
N PRO A 124 -10.17 -3.10 8.11
CA PRO A 124 -10.00 -1.65 8.06
C PRO A 124 -9.63 -1.09 9.44
N GLY A 125 -8.54 -0.30 9.48
CA GLY A 125 -8.07 0.38 10.70
C GLY A 125 -7.13 -0.44 11.57
N THR A 126 -6.72 -1.65 11.14
CA THR A 126 -5.70 -2.45 11.85
C THR A 126 -4.34 -2.41 11.16
N LEU A 127 -4.27 -2.08 9.88
CA LEU A 127 -3.00 -1.92 9.16
C LEU A 127 -2.74 -0.45 8.83
N ASP A 128 -1.64 0.08 9.35
CA ASP A 128 -1.11 1.40 9.02
C ASP A 128 0.29 1.25 8.42
N VAL A 129 0.49 1.71 7.20
CA VAL A 129 1.76 1.68 6.47
C VAL A 129 2.24 3.11 6.25
N ILE A 130 3.43 3.40 6.75
CA ILE A 130 4.06 4.70 6.66
C ILE A 130 5.32 4.56 5.80
N LEU A 131 5.34 5.18 4.64
CA LEU A 131 6.49 5.24 3.75
C LEU A 131 7.30 6.50 4.09
N ALA A 132 8.40 6.32 4.80
CA ALA A 132 9.35 7.37 5.11
C ALA A 132 10.38 7.48 3.98
N CYS A 133 10.58 8.68 3.45
CA CYS A 133 11.58 8.93 2.42
C CYS A 133 12.25 10.31 2.59
N GLY A 134 13.40 10.49 1.95
CA GLY A 134 14.04 11.79 1.88
C GLY A 134 13.20 12.78 1.05
N PRO A 135 13.32 14.10 1.29
CA PRO A 135 12.59 15.12 0.53
C PRO A 135 12.94 15.14 -0.97
N GLY A 136 14.09 14.58 -1.37
CA GLY A 136 14.47 14.42 -2.77
C GLY A 136 13.80 13.25 -3.48
N ASP A 137 13.45 12.20 -2.75
CA ASP A 137 12.94 10.94 -3.31
C ASP A 137 11.41 10.84 -3.26
N GLU A 138 10.75 11.70 -2.46
CA GLU A 138 9.30 11.80 -2.38
C GLU A 138 8.59 11.87 -3.75
N PRO A 139 9.00 12.73 -4.72
CA PRO A 139 8.31 12.82 -6.00
C PRO A 139 8.40 11.52 -6.82
N GLU A 140 9.57 10.87 -6.83
CA GLU A 140 9.76 9.61 -7.54
C GLU A 140 8.96 8.47 -6.90
N LEU A 141 8.98 8.38 -5.57
CA LEU A 141 8.18 7.42 -4.84
C LEU A 141 6.68 7.61 -5.09
N ARG A 142 6.19 8.85 -5.05
CA ARG A 142 4.79 9.19 -5.36
C ARG A 142 4.43 8.79 -6.77
N GLU A 143 5.27 9.08 -7.75
CA GLU A 143 5.02 8.72 -9.14
C GLU A 143 4.95 7.20 -9.32
N ARG A 144 5.88 6.46 -8.70
CA ARG A 144 5.88 4.98 -8.72
C ARG A 144 4.61 4.40 -8.08
N ILE A 145 4.18 4.92 -6.94
CA ILE A 145 2.94 4.48 -6.26
C ILE A 145 1.71 4.83 -7.12
N ALA A 146 1.66 6.03 -7.69
CA ALA A 146 0.57 6.46 -8.56
C ALA A 146 0.49 5.59 -9.83
N ALA A 147 1.63 5.30 -10.47
CA ALA A 147 1.72 4.42 -11.62
C ALA A 147 1.29 2.99 -11.26
N ALA A 148 1.69 2.49 -10.09
CA ALA A 148 1.28 1.19 -9.58
C ALA A 148 -0.24 1.12 -9.34
N GLY A 149 -0.84 2.18 -8.82
CA GLY A 149 -2.29 2.27 -8.57
C GLY A 149 -3.15 2.51 -9.81
N ALA A 150 -2.67 3.24 -10.82
CA ALA A 150 -3.46 3.69 -11.96
C ALA A 150 -3.86 2.60 -12.97
N GLY A 151 -3.16 1.46 -13.01
CA GLY A 151 -3.44 0.41 -13.99
C GLY A 151 -4.56 -0.58 -13.62
N ARG A 152 -5.48 -0.25 -12.71
CA ARG A 152 -6.60 -1.14 -12.31
C ARG A 152 -7.81 -1.00 -13.22
#